data_AF-A0T0I7-F1
#
_entry.id   AF-A0T0I7-F1
#
_cell.length_a   1.000
_cell.length_b   1.000
_cell.length_c   1.000
_cell.angle_alpha   90.00
_cell.angle_beta   90.00
_cell.angle_gamma   90.00
#
_symmetry.space_group_name_H-M   'P 1'
#
loop_
_entity.id
_entity.type
_entity.pdbx_description
1 polymer ?
#
loop_
_entity_poly.entity_id
_entity_poly.type
_entity_poly.pdbx_seq_one_letter_code
_entity_poly.pdbx_strand_id
1 'polypeptide(L)'
;MSLPAFTEISSFSNTEISVAIIETENQLFNLRFKKATRQSFKSHEIKNAKRRLAQLKTLLSLRLENLDQKDDNLINTLITN
;
A
#
# COMPACT_ATOMS: atom_id res chain seq x y z
N MET A 1 9.02 9.82 -13.50
CA MET A 1 9.62 8.71 -12.73
C MET A 1 9.07 7.41 -13.26
N SER A 2 9.95 6.43 -13.50
CA SER A 2 9.53 5.04 -13.73
C SER A 2 8.65 4.59 -12.57
N LEU A 3 7.67 3.74 -12.86
CA LEU A 3 6.83 3.12 -11.84
C LEU A 3 7.75 2.33 -10.89
N PRO A 4 7.69 2.51 -9.55
CA PRO A 4 8.42 1.63 -8.66
C PRO A 4 7.98 0.21 -8.93
N ALA A 5 8.95 -0.68 -9.14
CA ALA A 5 8.66 -2.08 -9.39
C ALA A 5 7.94 -2.65 -8.17
N PHE A 6 6.92 -3.48 -8.37
CA PHE A 6 6.18 -4.11 -7.26
C PHE A 6 7.13 -4.86 -6.30
N THR A 7 8.24 -5.38 -6.84
CA THR A 7 9.32 -6.01 -6.09
C THR A 7 9.90 -5.12 -4.99
N GLU A 8 10.09 -3.82 -5.25
CA GLU A 8 10.62 -2.85 -4.27
C GLU A 8 9.67 -2.63 -3.10
N ILE A 9 8.36 -2.71 -3.34
CA ILE A 9 7.33 -2.49 -2.32
C ILE A 9 7.16 -3.75 -1.46
N SER A 10 7.31 -4.93 -2.07
CA SER A 10 7.11 -6.22 -1.41
C SER A 10 8.10 -6.51 -0.27
N SER A 11 9.28 -5.90 -0.30
CA SER A 11 10.33 -6.08 0.71
C SER A 11 10.10 -5.30 2.01
N PHE A 12 9.17 -4.34 2.03
CA PHE A 12 8.91 -3.51 3.20
C PHE A 12 8.30 -4.31 4.35
N SER A 13 8.70 -3.99 5.57
CA SER A 13 8.06 -4.46 6.81
C SER A 13 6.65 -3.86 6.97
N ASN A 14 5.82 -4.46 7.83
CA ASN A 14 4.43 -3.98 8.03
C ASN A 14 4.39 -2.54 8.59
N THR A 15 5.37 -2.16 9.41
CA THR A 15 5.52 -0.81 9.94
C THR A 15 5.90 0.18 8.84
N GLU A 16 6.86 -0.16 7.98
CA GLU A 16 7.26 0.65 6.83
C GLU A 16 6.13 0.82 5.83
N ILE A 17 5.33 -0.23 5.56
CA ILE A 17 4.13 -0.14 4.72
C ILE A 17 3.14 0.87 5.30
N SER A 18 2.91 0.82 6.62
CA SER A 18 1.97 1.72 7.29
C SER A 18 2.43 3.18 7.21
N VAL A 19 3.72 3.44 7.44
CA VAL A 19 4.33 4.77 7.28
C VAL A 19 4.22 5.23 5.82
N ALA A 20 4.57 4.38 4.86
CA ALA A 20 4.50 4.70 3.44
C ALA A 20 3.06 4.99 2.96
N ILE A 21 2.03 4.35 3.54
CA ILE A 21 0.62 4.66 3.28
C ILE A 21 0.33 6.10 3.70
N ILE A 22 0.68 6.48 4.94
CA ILE A 22 0.43 7.82 5.48
C ILE A 22 1.15 8.88 4.64
N GLU A 23 2.42 8.66 4.31
CA GLU A 23 3.19 9.55 3.44
C GLU A 23 2.55 9.71 2.06
N THR A 24 2.09 8.61 1.46
CA THR A 24 1.45 8.62 0.13
C THR A 24 0.09 9.32 0.17
N GLU A 25 -0.68 9.16 1.25
CA GLU A 25 -1.96 9.84 1.45
C GLU A 25 -1.76 11.35 1.63
N ASN A 26 -0.77 11.76 2.42
CA ASN A 26 -0.38 13.16 2.57
C ASN A 26 0.10 13.77 1.25
N GLN A 27 0.92 13.04 0.48
CA GLN A 27 1.34 13.47 -0.85
C GLN A 27 0.14 13.65 -1.78
N LEU A 28 -0.80 12.70 -1.78
CA LEU A 28 -2.00 12.77 -2.59
C LEU A 28 -2.90 13.95 -2.18
N PHE A 29 -3.02 14.23 -0.88
CA PHE A 29 -3.71 15.40 -0.35
C PHE A 29 -3.08 16.69 -0.85
N ASN A 30 -1.76 16.84 -0.71
CA ASN A 30 -1.02 18.02 -1.18
C ASN A 30 -1.17 18.24 -2.70
N LEU A 31 -1.12 17.17 -3.51
CA LEU A 31 -1.33 17.27 -4.95
C LEU A 31 -2.76 17.72 -5.31
N ARG A 32 -3.77 17.23 -4.57
CA ARG A 32 -5.16 17.68 -4.75
C ARG A 32 -5.34 19.13 -4.31
N PHE A 33 -4.68 19.54 -3.23
CA PHE A 33 -4.69 20.91 -2.76
C PHE A 33 -4.09 21.85 -3.82
N LYS A 34 -2.89 21.54 -4.34
CA LYS A 34 -2.27 22.28 -5.47
C LYS A 34 -3.19 22.40 -6.66
N LYS A 35 -3.87 21.30 -7.05
CA LYS A 35 -4.85 21.29 -8.14
C LYS A 35 -6.03 22.22 -7.85
N ALA A 36 -6.57 22.19 -6.63
CA ALA A 36 -7.68 23.04 -6.22
C ALA A 36 -7.31 24.53 -6.20
N THR A 37 -6.10 24.87 -5.74
CA THR A 37 -5.57 26.24 -5.69
C THR A 37 -5.00 26.72 -7.03
N ARG A 38 -5.15 25.94 -8.11
CA ARG A 38 -4.58 26.23 -9.45
C ARG A 38 -3.06 26.47 -9.44
N GLN A 39 -2.34 25.87 -8.49
CA GLN A 39 -0.88 25.87 -8.47
C GLN A 39 -0.34 24.90 -9.54
N SER A 40 0.92 25.09 -9.94
CA SER A 40 1.58 24.16 -10.86
C SER A 40 1.82 22.80 -10.18
N PHE A 41 1.40 21.73 -10.86
CA PHE A 41 1.68 20.34 -10.48
C PHE A 41 1.68 19.47 -11.75
N LYS A 42 2.25 18.26 -11.66
CA LYS A 42 2.25 17.34 -12.82
C LYS A 42 1.07 16.39 -12.71
N SER A 43 0.21 16.34 -13.74
CA SER A 43 -1.02 15.54 -13.73
C SER A 43 -0.81 14.05 -13.43
N HIS A 44 0.33 13.47 -13.86
CA HIS A 44 0.65 12.06 -13.62
C HIS A 44 1.06 11.75 -12.17
N GLU A 45 1.45 12.74 -11.37
CA GLU A 45 1.81 12.53 -9.96
C GLU A 45 0.62 12.01 -9.15
N ILE A 46 -0.59 12.53 -9.42
CA ILE A 46 -1.82 12.05 -8.79
C ILE A 46 -2.07 10.58 -9.17
N LYS A 47 -1.89 10.22 -10.45
CA LYS A 47 -2.06 8.84 -10.94
C LYS A 47 -1.07 7.89 -10.28
N ASN A 48 0.18 8.33 -10.11
CA ASN A 48 1.24 7.54 -9.51
C ASN A 48 1.03 7.35 -8.00
N ALA A 49 0.69 8.41 -7.27
CA ALA A 49 0.40 8.34 -5.84
C ALA A 49 -0.81 7.42 -5.56
N LYS A 50 -1.88 7.51 -6.36
CA LYS A 50 -3.04 6.59 -6.26
C LYS A 50 -2.62 5.13 -6.46
N ARG A 51 -1.78 4.85 -7.46
CA ARG A 51 -1.29 3.50 -7.75
C ARG A 51 -0.42 2.96 -6.62
N ARG A 52 0.52 3.76 -6.11
CA ARG A 52 1.38 3.41 -4.96
C ARG A 52 0.52 3.08 -3.74
N LEU A 53 -0.48 3.91 -3.44
CA LEU A 53 -1.41 3.68 -2.35
C LEU A 53 -2.17 2.35 -2.50
N ALA A 54 -2.65 2.05 -3.71
CA ALA A 54 -3.33 0.79 -3.99
C ALA A 54 -2.38 -0.41 -3.78
N GLN A 55 -1.15 -0.35 -4.31
CA GLN A 55 -0.15 -1.42 -4.13
C GLN A 55 0.15 -1.70 -2.65
N LEU A 56 0.35 -0.65 -1.85
CA LEU A 56 0.61 -0.78 -0.42
C LEU A 56 -0.58 -1.41 0.33
N LYS A 57 -1.81 -0.97 0.02
CA LYS A 57 -3.03 -1.53 0.63
C LYS A 57 -3.24 -2.99 0.22
N THR A 58 -3.04 -3.33 -1.06
CA THR A 58 -3.13 -4.71 -1.55
C THR A 58 -2.11 -5.62 -0.85
N LEU A 59 -0.87 -5.16 -0.66
CA LEU A 59 0.15 -5.93 0.04
C LEU A 59 -0.25 -6.21 1.49
N LEU A 60 -0.79 -5.21 2.20
CA LEU A 60 -1.28 -5.37 3.57
C LEU A 60 -2.45 -6.36 3.64
N SER A 61 -3.43 -6.24 2.74
CA SER A 61 -4.56 -7.17 2.66
C SER A 61 -4.12 -8.60 2.40
N LEU A 62 -3.19 -8.81 1.45
CA LEU A 62 -2.65 -10.14 1.14
C LEU A 62 -1.90 -10.74 2.35
N ARG A 63 -1.14 -9.92 3.09
CA ARG A 63 -0.46 -10.38 4.31
C ARG A 63 -1.43 -10.79 5.41
N LEU A 64 -2.52 -10.04 5.57
CA LEU A 64 -3.57 -10.37 6.54
C LEU A 64 -4.25 -11.70 6.16
N GLU A 65 -4.67 -11.85 4.90
CA GLU A 65 -5.28 -13.08 4.39
C GLU A 65 -4.35 -14.30 4.59
N ASN A 66 -3.05 -14.16 4.31
CA ASN A 66 -2.08 -15.23 4.54
C ASN A 66 -1.91 -15.61 6.02
N LEU A 67 -2.09 -14.65 6.94
CA LEU A 67 -2.06 -14.93 8.39
C LEU A 67 -3.31 -15.70 8.81
N ASP A 68 -4.49 -15.25 8.37
CA ASP A 68 -5.77 -15.91 8.66
C ASP A 68 -5.76 -17.36 8.14
N GLN A 69 -5.28 -17.58 6.91
CA GLN A 69 -5.13 -18.92 6.34
C GLN A 69 -4.15 -19.80 7.12
N LYS A 70 -3.07 -19.22 7.68
CA LYS A 70 -2.12 -19.97 8.50
C LYS A 70 -2.75 -20.40 9.81
N ASP A 71 -3.53 -19.52 10.44
CA ASP A 71 -4.22 -19.79 11.69
C ASP A 71 -5.30 -20.88 11.50
N ASP A 72 -6.07 -20.82 10.42
CA ASP A 72 -7.04 -21.87 10.05
C ASP A 72 -6.36 -23.23 9.84
N ASN A 73 -5.23 -23.25 9.13
CA ASN A 73 -4.46 -24.47 8.91
C ASN A 73 -3.91 -25.04 10.23
N LEU A 74 -3.41 -24.20 11.14
CA LEU A 74 -2.96 -24.62 12.46
C LEU A 74 -4.11 -25.22 13.28
N ILE A 75 -5.28 -24.57 13.31
CA ILE A 75 -6.47 -25.06 13.99
C ILE A 75 -6.86 -26.44 13.44
N ASN A 76 -6.91 -26.60 12.11
CA ASN A 76 -7.22 -27.88 11.47
C ASN A 76 -6.22 -28.97 11.88
N THR A 77 -4.91 -28.68 11.88
CA THR A 77 -3.89 -29.67 12.31
C THR A 77 -4.02 -30.08 13.78
N LEU A 78 -4.47 -29.17 14.66
CA LEU A 78 -4.67 -29.46 16.08
C LEU A 78 -5.94 -30.29 16.32
N ILE A 79 -6.99 -30.09 15.52
CA ILE A 79 -8.24 -30.87 15.62
C ILE A 79 -8.05 -32.30 15.09
N THR A 80 -7.16 -32.49 14.11
CA THR A 80 -6.94 -33.81 13.49
C THR A 80 -6.04 -34.76 14.29
N ASN A 81 -5.32 -34.27 15.31
CA ASN A 81 -4.46 -35.09 16.18
C ASN A 81 -5.17 -35.41 17.51
#